data_AF-A0A4S2LN16-F1
#
_entry.id   AF-A0A4S2LN16-F1
#
_cell.length_a   1.000
_cell.length_b   1.000
_cell.length_c   1.000
_cell.angle_alpha   90.00
_cell.angle_beta   90.00
_cell.angle_gamma   90.00
#
_symmetry.space_group_name_H-M   'P 1'
#
loop_
_entity.id
_entity.type
_entity.pdbx_description
1 polymer ?
#
loop_
_entity_poly.entity_id
_entity_poly.type
_entity_poly.pdbx_seq_one_letter_code
_entity_poly.pdbx_strand_id
1 'polypeptide(L)'
;MPRTYDEELKFLEKITPTCWKIKKGFVPNMNVEGVFYVNDFLEKLMFDELRNFTRSGDFGGFLPGMKQIGNVAALPGIVHGRALSRAKSRRNLDYTDVLEDLQSKGISIRVASPKLVMEEAPESYKNVTDVVNTCQAAGISNKVLKLRPIGVIKG
;
A
#
# COMPACT_ATOMS: atom_id res chain seq x y z
N MET A 1 -15.08 -20.37 -6.08
CA MET A 1 -15.16 -19.80 -7.44
C MET A 1 -14.86 -18.32 -7.37
N PRO A 2 -14.19 -17.72 -8.38
CA PRO A 2 -14.10 -16.27 -8.50
C PRO A 2 -15.49 -15.67 -8.58
N ARG A 3 -15.74 -14.56 -7.86
CA ARG A 3 -17.01 -13.84 -7.96
C ARG A 3 -17.13 -13.15 -9.32
N THR A 4 -18.35 -13.08 -9.82
CA THR A 4 -18.68 -12.31 -11.03
C THR A 4 -18.63 -10.80 -10.74
N TYR A 5 -18.56 -9.98 -11.78
CA TYR A 5 -18.59 -8.51 -11.63
C TYR A 5 -19.81 -8.03 -10.84
N ASP A 6 -21.00 -8.58 -11.13
CA ASP A 6 -22.23 -8.18 -10.45
C ASP A 6 -22.25 -8.60 -8.98
N GLU A 7 -21.56 -9.68 -8.62
CA GLU A 7 -21.37 -10.08 -7.23
C GLU A 7 -20.39 -9.16 -6.49
N GLU A 8 -19.34 -8.69 -7.18
CA GLU A 8 -18.38 -7.72 -6.63
C GLU A 8 -19.03 -6.35 -6.40
N LEU A 9 -19.91 -5.90 -7.30
CA LEU A 9 -20.64 -4.64 -7.17
C LEU A 9 -21.51 -4.57 -5.92
N LYS A 10 -22.02 -5.69 -5.40
CA LYS A 10 -22.85 -5.73 -4.17
C LYS A 10 -22.10 -5.21 -2.94
N PHE A 11 -20.77 -5.23 -2.97
CA PHE A 11 -19.91 -4.71 -1.91
C PHE A 11 -19.58 -3.23 -2.06
N LEU A 12 -19.93 -2.59 -3.17
CA LEU A 12 -19.62 -1.19 -3.43
C LEU A 12 -20.85 -0.32 -3.22
N GLU A 13 -20.67 0.79 -2.52
CA GLU A 13 -21.76 1.72 -2.22
C GLU A 13 -21.27 3.16 -2.37
N LYS A 14 -21.94 3.95 -3.21
CA LYS A 14 -21.61 5.36 -3.39
C LYS A 14 -22.16 6.16 -2.21
N ILE A 15 -21.28 6.79 -1.44
CA ILE A 15 -21.66 7.62 -0.28
C ILE A 15 -21.90 9.07 -0.73
N THR A 16 -20.98 9.60 -1.55
CA THR A 16 -21.04 10.97 -2.08
C THR A 16 -20.63 10.97 -3.56
N PRO A 17 -20.78 12.08 -4.31
CA PRO A 17 -20.37 12.14 -5.71
C PRO A 17 -18.94 11.67 -5.97
N THR A 18 -18.04 11.87 -5.00
CA THR A 18 -16.62 11.52 -5.11
C THR A 18 -16.16 10.44 -4.14
N CYS A 19 -17.06 9.78 -3.41
CA CYS A 19 -16.70 8.85 -2.34
C CYS A 19 -17.46 7.53 -2.46
N TRP A 20 -16.71 6.43 -2.45
CA TRP A 20 -17.22 5.07 -2.50
C TRP A 20 -16.78 4.28 -1.27
N LYS A 21 -17.71 3.50 -0.73
CA LYS A 21 -17.50 2.51 0.33
C LYS A 21 -17.29 1.13 -0.28
N ILE A 22 -16.35 0.39 0.31
CA ILE A 22 -16.17 -1.04 0.11
C ILE A 22 -16.61 -1.75 1.39
N LYS A 23 -17.70 -2.51 1.28
CA LYS A 23 -18.28 -3.29 2.39
C LYS A 23 -17.37 -4.44 2.80
N LYS A 24 -17.53 -4.87 4.05
CA LYS A 24 -16.83 -6.04 4.62
C LYS A 24 -17.08 -7.29 3.77
N GLY A 25 -16.08 -8.18 3.71
CA GLY A 25 -16.13 -9.38 2.88
C GLY A 25 -15.88 -9.15 1.38
N PHE A 26 -15.52 -7.93 0.96
CA PHE A 26 -15.10 -7.68 -0.43
C PHE A 26 -13.80 -8.42 -0.79
N VAL A 27 -12.94 -8.74 0.17
CA VAL A 27 -11.86 -9.73 0.00
C VAL A 27 -11.85 -10.65 1.23
N PRO A 28 -11.21 -11.84 1.15
CA PRO A 28 -11.08 -12.71 2.31
C PRO A 28 -10.46 -11.97 3.51
N ASN A 29 -11.00 -12.21 4.71
CA ASN A 29 -10.57 -11.59 5.97
C ASN A 29 -10.78 -10.07 6.11
N MET A 30 -11.45 -9.40 5.16
CA MET A 30 -11.81 -8.00 5.28
C MET A 30 -12.98 -7.81 6.25
N ASN A 31 -12.67 -7.39 7.48
CA ASN A 31 -13.66 -7.14 8.54
C ASN A 31 -13.85 -5.65 8.87
N VAL A 32 -13.13 -4.78 8.16
CA VAL A 32 -13.23 -3.32 8.25
C VAL A 32 -13.70 -2.80 6.88
N GLU A 33 -14.53 -1.75 6.88
CA GLU A 33 -14.97 -1.11 5.64
C GLU A 33 -13.82 -0.28 5.03
N GLY A 34 -13.68 -0.35 3.71
CA GLY A 34 -12.78 0.53 2.97
C GLY A 34 -13.51 1.75 2.44
N VAL A 35 -12.82 2.87 2.30
CA VAL A 35 -13.35 4.06 1.62
C VAL A 35 -12.30 4.54 0.62
N PHE A 36 -12.75 4.92 -0.57
CA PHE A 36 -11.88 5.53 -1.57
C PHE A 36 -12.56 6.72 -2.24
N TYR A 37 -11.73 7.67 -2.67
CA TYR A 37 -12.17 8.91 -3.28
C TYR A 37 -11.74 8.97 -4.74
N VAL A 38 -12.68 9.30 -5.62
CA VAL A 38 -12.47 9.36 -7.07
C VAL A 38 -13.25 10.52 -7.66
N ASN A 39 -12.75 11.06 -8.77
CA ASN A 39 -13.54 11.93 -9.66
C ASN A 39 -14.20 11.08 -10.76
N ASP A 40 -15.05 11.69 -11.58
CA ASP A 40 -15.81 10.96 -12.63
C ASP A 40 -14.93 10.20 -13.62
N PHE A 41 -13.70 10.68 -13.86
CA PHE A 41 -12.74 10.01 -14.74
C PHE A 41 -12.14 8.76 -14.07
N LEU A 42 -11.63 8.90 -12.85
CA LEU A 42 -11.04 7.79 -12.09
C LEU A 42 -12.07 6.74 -11.69
N GLU A 43 -13.32 7.13 -11.45
CA GLU A 43 -14.42 6.21 -11.18
C GLU A 43 -14.52 5.18 -12.32
N LYS A 44 -14.62 5.64 -13.57
CA LYS A 44 -14.70 4.74 -14.73
C LYS A 44 -13.53 3.75 -14.80
N LEU A 45 -12.31 4.24 -14.63
CA LEU A 45 -11.10 3.41 -14.67
C LEU A 45 -11.10 2.34 -13.58
N MET A 46 -11.45 2.69 -12.34
CA MET A 46 -11.48 1.76 -11.22
C MET A 46 -12.50 0.63 -11.42
N PHE A 47 -13.68 0.96 -11.97
CA PHE A 47 -14.73 -0.04 -12.24
C PHE A 47 -14.39 -0.92 -13.45
N ASP A 48 -13.76 -0.36 -14.48
CA ASP A 48 -13.30 -1.12 -15.65
C ASP A 48 -12.17 -2.09 -15.29
N GLU A 49 -11.23 -1.69 -14.42
CA GLU A 49 -10.22 -2.61 -13.86
C GLU A 49 -10.86 -3.79 -13.13
N LEU A 50 -11.85 -3.52 -12.26
CA LEU A 50 -12.55 -4.57 -11.53
C LEU A 50 -13.31 -5.51 -12.48
N ARG A 51 -13.97 -4.96 -13.51
CA ARG A 51 -14.67 -5.76 -14.52
C ARG A 51 -13.71 -6.66 -15.28
N ASN A 52 -12.58 -6.12 -15.73
CA ASN A 52 -11.58 -6.88 -16.47
C ASN A 52 -11.01 -8.02 -15.62
N PHE A 53 -10.70 -7.76 -14.35
CA PHE A 53 -10.22 -8.77 -13.41
C PHE A 53 -11.23 -9.92 -13.24
N THR A 54 -12.53 -9.64 -13.14
CA THR A 54 -13.54 -10.70 -13.00
C THR A 54 -13.73 -11.55 -14.27
N ARG A 55 -13.34 -11.05 -15.45
CA ARG A 55 -13.43 -11.79 -16.73
C ARG A 55 -12.18 -12.60 -17.02
N SER A 56 -11.02 -11.99 -16.79
CA SER A 56 -9.72 -12.53 -17.18
C SER A 56 -9.02 -13.28 -16.04
N GLY A 57 -9.50 -13.17 -14.80
CA GLY A 57 -8.79 -13.66 -13.63
C GLY A 57 -7.47 -12.90 -13.40
N ASP A 58 -6.52 -13.53 -12.71
CA ASP A 58 -5.21 -12.94 -12.37
C ASP A 58 -4.19 -13.02 -13.54
N PHE A 59 -4.68 -13.00 -14.79
CA PHE A 59 -3.83 -13.02 -15.98
C PHE A 59 -3.17 -11.64 -16.17
N GLY A 60 -1.99 -11.47 -15.56
CA GLY A 60 -1.20 -10.25 -15.64
C GLY A 60 -0.53 -9.84 -14.32
N GLY A 61 -0.82 -10.53 -13.21
CA GLY A 61 -0.19 -10.29 -11.91
C GLY A 61 -0.51 -8.95 -11.27
N PHE A 62 -1.50 -8.21 -11.79
CA PHE A 62 -1.92 -6.91 -11.26
C PHE A 62 -3.35 -6.99 -10.72
N LEU A 63 -3.47 -6.82 -9.40
CA LEU A 63 -4.73 -6.80 -8.70
C LEU A 63 -5.41 -5.42 -8.90
N PRO A 64 -6.71 -5.34 -9.25
CA PRO A 64 -7.38 -4.05 -9.47
C PRO A 64 -7.36 -3.18 -8.22
N GLY A 65 -7.34 -1.85 -8.38
CA GLY A 65 -7.14 -0.91 -7.27
C GLY A 65 -8.11 -1.11 -6.09
N MET A 66 -9.38 -1.41 -6.39
CA MET A 66 -10.39 -1.70 -5.35
C MET A 66 -10.02 -2.92 -4.50
N LYS A 67 -9.47 -3.97 -5.10
CA LYS A 67 -9.05 -5.20 -4.40
C LYS A 67 -7.82 -4.96 -3.54
N GLN A 68 -6.92 -4.07 -3.98
CA GLN A 68 -5.78 -3.66 -3.17
C GLN A 68 -6.24 -2.95 -1.89
N ILE A 69 -7.23 -2.05 -1.99
CA ILE A 69 -7.85 -1.39 -0.82
C ILE A 69 -8.47 -2.43 0.12
N GLY A 70 -9.22 -3.39 -0.44
CA GLY A 70 -9.79 -4.49 0.33
C GLY A 70 -8.71 -5.30 1.08
N ASN A 71 -7.60 -5.63 0.42
CA ASN A 71 -6.51 -6.39 1.03
C ASN A 71 -5.85 -5.62 2.19
N VAL A 72 -5.70 -4.31 2.08
CA VAL A 72 -5.24 -3.46 3.19
C VAL A 72 -6.23 -3.54 4.35
N ALA A 73 -7.53 -3.44 4.07
CA ALA A 73 -8.59 -3.57 5.06
C ALA A 73 -8.73 -4.99 5.65
N ALA A 74 -8.08 -5.99 5.06
CA ALA A 74 -8.00 -7.36 5.55
C ALA A 74 -6.73 -7.65 6.36
N LEU A 75 -5.78 -6.71 6.43
CA LEU A 75 -4.55 -6.91 7.20
C LEU A 75 -4.88 -7.14 8.67
N PRO A 76 -4.24 -8.10 9.36
CA PRO A 76 -4.56 -8.39 10.75
C PRO A 76 -4.37 -7.18 11.68
N GLY A 77 -3.46 -6.27 11.31
CA GLY A 77 -3.23 -5.01 11.99
C GLY A 77 -4.36 -3.98 11.90
N ILE A 78 -5.15 -4.04 10.83
CA ILE A 78 -6.30 -3.16 10.60
C ILE A 78 -7.57 -3.82 11.17
N VAL A 79 -7.75 -5.12 10.91
CA VAL A 79 -8.95 -5.89 11.26
C VAL A 79 -9.18 -6.03 12.77
N HIS A 80 -8.12 -6.27 13.55
CA HIS A 80 -8.27 -6.59 14.98
C HIS A 80 -8.12 -5.38 15.90
N GLY A 81 -8.07 -4.14 15.36
CA GLY A 81 -7.79 -2.91 16.12
C GLY A 81 -6.44 -2.93 16.86
N ARG A 82 -5.68 -4.00 16.67
CA ARG A 82 -4.33 -4.21 17.14
C ARG A 82 -3.54 -4.31 15.87
N ALA A 83 -2.93 -3.19 15.45
CA ALA A 83 -1.75 -3.22 14.60
C ALA A 83 -0.94 -4.43 15.07
N LEU A 84 -0.74 -5.43 14.20
CA LEU A 84 0.06 -6.61 14.53
C LEU A 84 1.23 -6.06 15.31
N SER A 85 1.29 -6.40 16.60
CA SER A 85 2.32 -5.87 17.47
C SER A 85 3.62 -6.04 16.70
N ARG A 86 4.38 -4.94 16.62
CA ARG A 86 5.75 -4.81 16.10
C ARG A 86 6.62 -6.06 16.36
N ALA A 87 6.22 -6.85 17.35
CA ALA A 87 6.61 -8.22 17.62
C ALA A 87 6.66 -9.26 16.47
N LYS A 88 5.75 -9.27 15.50
CA LYS A 88 5.69 -10.36 14.49
C LYS A 88 6.60 -10.12 13.28
N SER A 89 7.08 -8.89 13.09
CA SER A 89 8.12 -8.56 12.10
C SER A 89 9.54 -8.86 12.58
N ARG A 90 9.70 -9.57 13.71
CA ARG A 90 10.99 -9.92 14.33
C ARG A 90 11.54 -11.25 13.80
N ARG A 91 11.57 -11.45 12.50
CA ARG A 91 12.41 -12.51 11.91
C ARG A 91 13.14 -11.97 10.69
N ASN A 92 14.45 -11.83 10.89
CA ASN A 92 15.53 -11.74 9.89
C ASN A 92 15.97 -10.35 9.41
N LEU A 93 15.96 -9.31 10.26
CA LEU A 93 16.82 -8.14 10.04
C LEU A 93 17.49 -7.77 11.35
N ASP A 94 18.80 -7.99 11.44
CA ASP A 94 19.56 -7.47 12.57
C ASP A 94 19.73 -5.96 12.36
N TYR A 95 19.56 -5.19 13.43
CA TYR A 95 19.66 -3.73 13.39
C TYR A 95 21.05 -3.27 12.93
N THR A 96 22.07 -4.09 13.20
CA THR A 96 23.44 -3.92 12.71
C THR A 96 23.52 -3.91 11.20
N ASP A 97 22.80 -4.77 10.49
CA ASP A 97 22.87 -4.86 9.02
C ASP A 97 22.35 -3.57 8.37
N VAL A 98 21.28 -2.98 8.94
CA VAL A 98 20.71 -1.71 8.47
C VAL A 98 21.66 -0.55 8.72
N LEU A 99 22.35 -0.53 9.87
CA LEU A 99 23.35 0.48 10.16
C LEU A 99 24.57 0.38 9.23
N GLU A 100 25.06 -0.84 9.01
CA GLU A 100 26.19 -1.09 8.10
C GLU A 100 25.84 -0.73 6.66
N ASP A 101 24.64 -1.06 6.20
CA ASP A 101 24.16 -0.67 4.87
C ASP A 101 24.07 0.85 4.73
N LEU A 102 23.49 1.55 5.70
CA LEU A 102 23.44 3.02 5.71
C LEU A 102 24.83 3.65 5.75
N GLN A 103 25.75 3.08 6.54
CA GLN A 103 27.14 3.54 6.62
C GLN A 103 27.90 3.30 5.31
N SER A 104 27.69 2.15 4.65
CA SER A 104 28.26 1.84 3.34
C SER A 104 27.76 2.81 2.26
N LYS A 105 26.54 3.32 2.42
CA LYS A 105 25.94 4.38 1.59
C LYS A 105 26.37 5.78 2.02
N GLY A 106 27.29 5.93 2.98
CA GLY A 106 27.77 7.23 3.44
C GLY A 106 26.68 8.06 4.15
N ILE A 107 25.68 7.41 4.73
CA ILE A 107 24.58 8.03 5.46
C ILE A 107 24.87 7.89 6.95
N SER A 108 25.13 9.01 7.63
CA SER A 108 25.30 9.00 9.08
C SER A 108 23.93 8.95 9.76
N ILE A 109 23.73 8.06 10.73
CA ILE A 109 22.46 7.94 11.45
C ILE A 109 22.67 8.05 12.95
N ARG A 110 21.79 8.81 13.61
CA ARG A 110 21.73 8.91 15.08
C ARG A 110 20.31 8.58 15.52
N VAL A 111 20.18 7.53 16.34
CA VAL A 111 18.88 7.10 16.86
C VAL A 111 18.87 7.05 18.37
N ALA A 112 17.74 7.43 18.98
CA ALA A 112 17.55 7.34 20.44
C ALA A 112 17.39 5.90 20.93
N SER A 113 16.89 5.00 20.08
CA SER A 113 16.72 3.59 20.38
C SER A 113 16.90 2.73 19.13
N PRO A 114 17.65 1.60 19.19
CA PRO A 114 17.77 0.66 18.08
C PRO A 114 16.42 0.16 17.54
N LYS A 115 15.39 0.14 18.39
CA LYS A 115 14.03 -0.27 18.04
C LYS A 115 13.40 0.59 16.94
N LEU A 116 13.71 1.90 16.90
CA LEU A 116 13.12 2.84 15.96
C LEU A 116 13.62 2.66 14.53
N VAL A 117 14.85 2.16 14.35
CA VAL A 117 15.42 1.88 13.03
C VAL A 117 14.82 0.63 12.42
N MET A 118 14.54 -0.38 13.23
CA MET A 118 13.88 -1.60 12.77
C MET A 118 12.44 -1.36 12.32
N GLU A 119 11.71 -0.43 12.95
CA GLU A 119 10.34 -0.08 12.54
C GLU A 119 10.28 0.56 11.15
N GLU A 120 11.37 1.20 10.73
CA GLU A 120 11.47 2.04 9.55
C GLU A 120 12.44 1.47 8.51
N ALA A 121 12.75 0.17 8.61
CA ALA A 121 13.66 -0.49 7.70
C ALA A 121 13.22 -0.24 6.24
N PRO A 122 14.15 0.03 5.31
CA PRO A 122 13.84 0.34 3.91
C PRO A 122 12.94 -0.69 3.23
N GLU A 123 13.02 -1.93 3.70
CA GLU A 123 12.30 -3.11 3.22
C GLU A 123 10.80 -3.09 3.57
N SER A 124 10.43 -2.30 4.58
CA SER A 124 9.04 -2.03 4.98
C SER A 124 8.34 -1.07 4.01
N TYR A 125 9.09 -0.40 3.14
CA TYR A 125 8.58 0.59 2.21
C TYR A 125 8.78 0.13 0.76
N LYS A 126 7.80 0.45 -0.10
CA LYS A 126 7.97 0.28 -1.55
C LYS A 126 9.08 1.19 -2.05
N ASN A 127 9.74 0.80 -3.14
CA ASN A 127 10.70 1.66 -3.81
C ASN A 127 10.00 2.95 -4.28
N VAL A 128 10.29 4.06 -3.59
CA VAL A 128 9.72 5.39 -3.88
C VAL A 128 10.02 5.84 -5.31
N THR A 129 11.11 5.37 -5.90
CA THR A 129 11.47 5.68 -7.29
C THR A 129 10.42 5.16 -8.26
N ASP A 130 9.86 3.97 -8.02
CA ASP A 130 8.87 3.36 -8.91
C ASP A 130 7.52 4.10 -8.83
N VAL A 131 7.16 4.57 -7.64
CA VAL A 131 5.97 5.43 -7.45
C VAL A 131 6.12 6.73 -8.24
N VAL A 132 7.26 7.40 -8.08
CA VAL A 132 7.55 8.66 -8.79
C VAL A 132 7.63 8.45 -10.31
N ASN A 133 8.18 7.31 -10.76
CA ASN A 133 8.22 6.95 -12.18
C ASN A 133 6.81 6.78 -12.74
N THR A 134 5.93 6.11 -12.00
CA THR A 134 4.53 5.89 -12.38
C THR A 134 3.78 7.23 -12.50
N CYS A 135 3.94 8.13 -11.53
CA CYS A 135 3.30 9.46 -11.58
C CYS A 135 3.74 10.29 -12.80
N GLN A 136 5.02 10.21 -13.19
CA GLN A 136 5.50 10.89 -14.39
C GLN A 136 4.99 10.23 -15.67
N ALA A 137 5.00 8.89 -15.73
CA ALA A 137 4.48 8.16 -16.89
C ALA A 137 2.97 8.41 -17.11
N ALA A 138 2.22 8.58 -16.02
CA ALA A 138 0.81 8.93 -16.04
C ALA A 138 0.54 10.43 -16.32
N GLY A 139 1.58 11.26 -16.44
CA GLY A 139 1.44 12.70 -16.68
C GLY A 139 0.88 13.50 -15.48
N ILE A 140 0.92 12.93 -14.27
CA ILE A 140 0.38 13.55 -13.05
C ILE A 140 1.36 14.57 -12.47
N SER A 141 2.66 14.30 -12.58
CA SER A 141 3.71 15.16 -12.01
C SER A 141 5.03 15.02 -12.76
N ASN A 142 5.76 16.12 -12.91
CA ASN A 142 7.10 16.13 -13.50
C ASN A 142 8.16 15.89 -12.42
N LYS A 143 9.14 15.04 -12.70
CA LYS A 143 10.35 14.92 -11.87
C LYS A 143 11.18 16.19 -12.00
N VAL A 144 11.69 16.68 -10.88
CA VAL A 144 12.50 17.90 -10.82
C VAL A 144 13.88 17.59 -10.24
N LEU A 145 13.93 17.05 -9.02
CA LEU A 145 15.17 16.75 -8.33
C LEU A 145 15.01 15.51 -7.43
N LYS A 146 16.10 14.75 -7.26
CA LYS A 146 16.17 13.62 -6.31
C LYS A 146 17.27 13.92 -5.30
N LEU A 147 16.90 14.00 -4.03
CA LEU A 147 17.85 14.19 -2.94
C LEU A 147 18.36 12.83 -2.43
N ARG A 148 19.61 12.82 -1.95
CA ARG A 148 20.19 11.70 -1.23
C ARG A 148 20.46 12.15 0.21
N PRO A 149 19.96 11.45 1.23
CA PRO A 149 20.28 11.79 2.60
C PRO A 149 21.76 11.55 2.88
N ILE A 150 22.36 12.40 3.70
CA ILE A 150 23.73 12.25 4.22
C ILE A 150 23.74 12.10 5.75
N GLY A 151 22.65 12.51 6.41
CA GLY A 151 22.47 12.46 7.85
C GLY A 151 21.00 12.20 8.20
N VAL A 152 20.75 11.30 9.14
CA VAL A 152 19.40 10.97 9.64
C VAL A 152 19.43 10.99 11.17
N ILE A 153 18.57 11.81 11.79
CA ILE A 153 18.43 11.86 13.26
C ILE A 153 17.01 11.45 13.60
N LYS A 154 16.84 10.40 14.42
CA LYS A 154 15.54 9.95 14.93
C LYS A 154 15.54 9.89 16.46
N GLY A 155 14.54 10.54 17.07
CA GLY A 155 14.26 10.53 18.50
C GLY A 155 13.17 9.53 18.86
#